data_AF-A0A967NAA7-F1
#
_entry.id   AF-A0A967NAA7-F1
#
_cell.length_a   1.000
_cell.length_b   1.000
_cell.length_c   1.000
_cell.angle_alpha   90.00
_cell.angle_beta   90.00
_cell.angle_gamma   90.00
#
_symmetry.space_group_name_H-M   'P 1'
#
loop_
_entity.id
_entity.type
_entity.pdbx_description
1 polymer ?
#
loop_
_entity_poly.entity_id
_entity_poly.type
_entity_poly.pdbx_seq_one_letter_code
_entity_poly.pdbx_strand_id
1 'polypeptide(L)' 'MPTARCREDVESEIRDTLGLGPSFFDEIPDEVLDYEWTLFEHFELDETLIPNNYKELIGPAIHS' A
#
# COMPACT_ATOMS: atom_id res chain seq x y z
N MET A 1 -5.69 -20.10 5.73
CA MET A 1 -5.74 -18.67 5.41
C MET A 1 -4.97 -17.95 6.49
N PRO A 2 -3.99 -17.09 6.19
CA PRO A 2 -3.49 -16.16 7.20
C PRO A 2 -4.69 -15.37 7.73
N THR A 3 -4.79 -15.25 9.04
CA THR A 3 -5.81 -14.42 9.68
C THR A 3 -5.50 -12.96 9.35
N ALA A 4 -6.50 -12.22 8.87
CA ALA A 4 -6.34 -10.81 8.58
C ALA A 4 -5.87 -10.06 9.84
N ARG A 5 -4.87 -9.19 9.70
CA ARG A 5 -4.37 -8.30 10.76
C ARG A 5 -5.45 -7.29 11.17
N CYS A 6 -5.43 -6.80 12.40
CA CYS A 6 -6.35 -5.73 12.81
C CYS A 6 -5.87 -4.37 12.28
N ARG A 7 -6.79 -3.40 12.18
CA ARG A 7 -6.50 -2.07 11.60
C ARG A 7 -5.29 -1.40 12.23
N GLU A 8 -5.20 -1.41 13.56
CA GLU A 8 -4.13 -0.73 14.28
C GLU A 8 -2.74 -1.28 13.93
N ASP A 9 -2.64 -2.60 13.72
CA ASP A 9 -1.39 -3.26 13.35
C ASP A 9 -0.99 -2.85 11.92
N VAL A 10 -1.95 -2.87 10.98
CA VAL A 10 -1.69 -2.48 9.58
C VAL A 10 -1.31 -1.00 9.50
N GLU A 11 -2.01 -0.11 10.21
CA GLU A 11 -1.68 1.33 10.23
C GLU A 11 -0.34 1.64 10.91
N SER A 12 0.07 0.82 11.89
CA SER A 12 1.42 0.91 12.45
C SER A 12 2.46 0.56 11.39
N GLU A 13 2.26 -0.56 10.68
CA GLU A 13 3.18 -1.01 9.64
C GLU A 13 3.27 -0.03 8.46
N ILE A 14 2.14 0.53 8.02
CA ILE A 14 2.11 1.59 7.00
C ILE A 14 3.02 2.76 7.41
N ARG A 15 2.93 3.21 8.66
CA ARG A 15 3.77 4.31 9.16
C ARG A 15 5.25 3.92 9.26
N ASP A 16 5.55 2.70 9.67
CA ASP A 16 6.92 2.21 9.76
C ASP A 16 7.56 2.07 8.35
N THR A 17 6.78 1.63 7.37
CA THR A 17 7.21 1.40 5.99
C THR A 17 7.32 2.69 5.18
N LEU A 18 6.30 3.55 5.25
CA LEU A 18 6.22 4.78 4.43
C LEU A 18 6.72 6.03 5.16
N GLY A 19 6.90 5.97 6.49
CA GLY A 19 7.22 7.12 7.33
C GLY A 19 6.03 8.04 7.63
N LEU A 20 4.86 7.78 7.04
CA LEU A 20 3.59 8.46 7.26
C LEU A 20 2.42 7.49 7.00
N GLY A 21 1.22 7.82 7.51
CA GLY A 21 -0.01 7.15 7.10
C GLY A 21 -0.68 7.94 5.97
N PRO A 22 -0.67 7.46 4.71
CA PRO A 22 -1.36 8.13 3.63
C PRO A 22 -2.87 8.10 3.84
N SER A 23 -3.53 9.26 3.73
CA SER A 23 -4.96 9.40 4.05
C SER A 23 -5.90 8.60 3.15
N PHE A 24 -5.45 8.10 2.00
CA PHE A 24 -6.28 7.26 1.14
C PHE A 24 -6.57 5.88 1.75
N PHE A 25 -5.76 5.42 2.71
CA PHE A 25 -6.06 4.20 3.48
C PHE A 25 -7.18 4.42 4.52
N ASP A 26 -7.46 5.67 4.91
CA ASP A 26 -8.48 5.99 5.92
C ASP A 26 -9.91 5.65 5.45
N GLU A 27 -10.14 5.68 4.13
CA GLU A 27 -11.44 5.38 3.53
C GLU A 27 -11.66 3.88 3.27
N ILE A 28 -10.64 3.05 3.45
CA ILE A 28 -10.71 1.61 3.18
C ILE A 28 -11.36 0.89 4.38
N PRO A 29 -12.39 0.03 4.18
CA PRO A 29 -13.02 -0.72 5.27
C PRO A 29 -12.06 -1.70 5.98
N ASP A 30 -12.26 -1.91 7.28
CA ASP A 30 -11.42 -2.76 8.13
C ASP A 30 -11.28 -4.18 7.57
N GLU A 31 -12.34 -4.73 6.98
CA GLU A 31 -12.38 -6.10 6.49
C GLU A 31 -11.46 -6.35 5.29
N VAL A 32 -11.05 -5.27 4.60
CA VAL A 32 -10.23 -5.35 3.39
C VAL A 32 -8.91 -4.58 3.49
N LEU A 33 -8.72 -3.74 4.51
CA LEU A 33 -7.51 -2.94 4.69
C LEU A 33 -6.23 -3.76 4.64
N ASP A 34 -6.20 -4.90 5.35
CA ASP A 34 -5.02 -5.76 5.38
C ASP A 34 -4.66 -6.33 3.99
N TYR A 35 -5.68 -6.69 3.22
CA TYR A 35 -5.52 -7.18 1.86
C TYR A 35 -5.06 -6.06 0.92
N GLU A 36 -5.67 -4.88 1.00
CA GLU A 36 -5.29 -3.71 0.21
C GLU A 36 -3.86 -3.28 0.50
N TRP A 37 -3.43 -3.27 1.78
CA TRP A 37 -2.04 -2.99 2.13
C TRP A 37 -1.08 -4.03 1.53
N THR A 38 -1.40 -5.32 1.67
CA THR A 38 -0.59 -6.40 1.06
C THR A 38 -0.46 -6.22 -0.46
N LEU A 39 -1.54 -5.79 -1.12
CA LEU A 39 -1.56 -5.54 -2.56
C LEU A 39 -0.72 -4.31 -2.93
N PHE A 40 -0.82 -3.25 -2.14
CA PHE A 40 -0.04 -2.03 -2.30
C PHE A 40 1.46 -2.31 -2.20
N GLU A 41 1.89 -3.05 -1.18
CA GLU A 41 3.29 -3.46 -1.04
C GLU A 41 3.77 -4.21 -2.29
N HIS A 42 2.97 -5.18 -2.75
CA HIS A 42 3.33 -6.00 -3.90
C HIS A 42 3.50 -5.22 -5.20
N PHE A 43 2.66 -4.22 -5.47
CA PHE A 43 2.74 -3.46 -6.71
C PHE A 43 3.69 -2.26 -6.61
N GLU A 44 3.60 -1.51 -5.52
CA GLU A 44 4.29 -0.23 -5.39
C GLU A 44 5.67 -0.38 -4.78
N LEU A 45 5.86 -1.27 -3.78
CA LEU A 45 7.09 -1.31 -2.99
C LEU A 45 8.04 -2.44 -3.38
N ASP A 46 7.52 -3.62 -3.74
CA ASP A 46 8.33 -4.78 -4.13
C ASP A 46 9.30 -4.44 -5.26
N GLU A 47 10.49 -5.03 -5.17
CA GLU A 47 11.48 -4.97 -6.24
C GLU A 47 10.97 -5.72 -7.47
N THR A 48 10.98 -5.04 -8.62
CA THR A 48 10.63 -5.65 -9.91
C THR A 48 11.70 -5.31 -10.95
N LEU A 49 11.52 -5.80 -12.19
CA LEU A 49 12.35 -5.38 -13.32
C LEU A 49 12.21 -3.88 -13.63
N ILE A 50 11.09 -3.26 -13.24
CA ILE A 50 10.87 -1.82 -13.34
C ILE A 50 11.29 -1.20 -12.00
N PRO A 51 12.32 -0.33 -11.97
CA PRO A 51 12.72 0.32 -10.73
C PRO A 51 11.59 1.20 -10.18
N ASN A 52 11.44 1.28 -8.85
CA ASN A 52 10.30 1.97 -8.21
C ASN A 52 10.13 3.42 -8.69
N ASN A 53 11.23 4.16 -8.87
CA ASN A 53 11.15 5.53 -9.37
C ASN A 53 10.57 5.65 -10.80
N TYR A 54 10.55 4.58 -11.58
CA TYR A 54 9.87 4.52 -12.88
C TYR A 54 8.41 4.06 -12.74
N LYS A 55 8.08 3.20 -11.76
CA LYS A 55 6.68 2.83 -11.46
C LYS A 55 5.86 4.07 -11.11
N GLU A 56 6.42 4.97 -10.30
CA GLU A 56 5.79 6.26 -9.94
C GLU A 56 5.44 7.15 -11.14
N LEU A 57 6.14 7.00 -12.28
CA LEU A 57 5.86 7.80 -13.48
C LEU A 57 4.70 7.24 -14.32
N ILE A 58 4.29 6.00 -14.08
CA ILE A 58 3.18 5.35 -14.81
C ILE A 58 1.84 6.00 -14.43
N GLY A 59 1.60 6.22 -13.14
CA GLY A 59 0.36 6.81 -12.63
C GLY A 59 0.04 8.16 -13.30
N PRO A 60 0.93 9.16 -13.23
CA PRO A 60 0.74 10.46 -13.89
C PRO A 60 0.59 10.36 -15.41
N ALA A 61 1.22 9.38 -16.07
CA ALA A 61 1.09 9.20 -17.51
C ALA A 61 -0.30 8.66 -17.93
N ILE A 62 -0.97 7.94 -17.04
CA ILE A 62 -2.32 7.41 -17.26
C ILE A 62 -3.39 8.40 -16.80
N HIS A 63 -3.10 9.25 -15.81
CA HIS A 63 -4.01 10.23 -15.26
C HIS A 63 -4.33 11.35 -16.27
N SER A 64 -5.52 11.29 -16.89
CA SER A 64 -6.04 12.24 -17.89
C SER A 64 -7.03 13.24 -17.33
#